data_AF-A0A935N1S6-F1
#
_entry.id   AF-A0A935N1S6-F1
#
_cell.length_a   1.000
_cell.length_b   1.000
_cell.length_c   1.000
_cell.angle_alpha   90.00
_cell.angle_beta   90.00
_cell.angle_gamma   90.00
#
_symmetry.space_group_name_H-M   'P 1'
#
loop_
_entity.id
_entity.type
_entity.pdbx_description
1 polymer ?
#
loop_
_entity_poly.entity_id
_entity_poly.type
_entity_poly.pdbx_seq_one_letter_code
_entity_poly.pdbx_strand_id
1 'polypeptide(L)'
;MSAAAKTNELFDLLRAACARQFRFNPRRITLSMRYVGKEGHGKDLVHVFRDAGTHSQIVLQGTFATLRYTHGEKPHWSEAEQEHYRESDAEMDAKIAAKQAEVEFTRSCPLYLTHRAELLTHYKNSPTYVGGGPNPREAAKALIETLAAANDAELAAFAEHMKSNDAEHLAQLLVAPCHFDLDALRDAASGNADLPAQ
;
A
#
# COMPACT_ATOMS: atom_id res chain seq x y z
N MET A 1 20.99 0.89 24.86
CA MET A 1 20.12 0.49 23.75
C MET A 1 19.08 1.57 23.48
N SER A 2 18.95 2.02 22.23
CA SER A 2 17.96 3.02 21.84
C SER A 2 16.53 2.45 21.91
N ALA A 3 15.53 3.32 21.93
CA ALA A 3 14.12 2.90 21.90
C ALA A 3 13.81 2.05 20.65
N ALA A 4 14.38 2.42 19.49
CA ALA A 4 14.23 1.69 18.24
C ALA A 4 14.81 0.26 18.31
N ALA A 5 15.99 0.08 18.92
CA ALA A 5 16.60 -1.23 19.07
C ALA A 5 15.73 -2.18 19.91
N LYS A 6 15.16 -1.69 21.02
CA LYS A 6 14.25 -2.47 21.87
C LYS A 6 12.96 -2.86 21.16
N THR A 7 12.41 -1.96 20.33
CA THR A 7 11.23 -2.29 19.51
C THR A 7 11.54 -3.36 18.48
N ASN A 8 12.71 -3.31 17.83
CA ASN A 8 13.11 -4.35 16.86
C ASN A 8 13.23 -5.73 17.52
N GLU A 9 13.84 -5.82 18.71
CA GLU A 9 13.90 -7.08 19.47
C GLU A 9 12.50 -7.64 19.79
N LEU A 10 11.55 -6.77 20.14
CA LEU A 10 10.15 -7.19 20.36
C LEU A 10 9.50 -7.70 19.07
N PHE A 11 9.81 -7.12 17.91
CA PHE A 11 9.35 -7.62 16.62
C PHE A 11 10.00 -8.97 16.26
N ASP A 12 11.27 -9.21 16.62
CA ASP A 12 11.91 -10.53 16.45
C ASP A 12 11.17 -11.61 17.23
N LEU A 13 10.87 -11.32 18.51
CA LEU A 13 10.11 -12.22 19.38
C LEU A 13 8.69 -12.45 18.86
N LEU A 14 8.00 -11.40 18.41
CA LEU A 14 6.66 -11.48 17.84
C LEU A 14 6.66 -12.39 16.60
N ARG A 15 7.58 -12.17 15.66
CA ARG A 15 7.69 -12.97 14.44
C ARG A 15 7.91 -14.44 14.74
N ALA A 16 8.85 -14.73 15.63
CA ALA A 16 9.13 -16.10 16.05
C ALA A 16 7.92 -16.76 16.73
N ALA A 17 7.22 -16.03 17.60
CA ALA A 17 6.03 -16.52 18.28
C ALA A 17 4.88 -16.79 17.31
N CYS A 18 4.56 -15.83 16.43
CA CYS A 18 3.47 -15.93 15.46
C CYS A 18 3.70 -17.03 14.42
N ALA A 19 4.93 -17.19 13.92
CA ALA A 19 5.27 -18.29 13.00
C ALA A 19 5.10 -19.66 13.68
N ARG A 20 5.54 -19.78 14.94
CA ARG A 20 5.42 -21.02 15.71
C ARG A 20 3.97 -21.36 16.04
N GLN A 21 3.18 -20.39 16.49
CA GLN A 21 1.84 -20.62 17.06
C GLN A 21 0.72 -20.58 16.02
N PHE A 22 0.80 -19.69 15.02
CA PHE A 22 -0.30 -19.42 14.09
C PHE A 22 0.07 -19.71 12.63
N ARG A 23 1.33 -20.10 12.37
CA ARG A 23 1.91 -20.25 11.03
C ARG A 23 1.92 -18.95 10.22
N PHE A 24 1.86 -17.81 10.89
CA PHE A 24 1.92 -16.53 10.22
C PHE A 24 3.31 -16.31 9.60
N ASN A 25 3.32 -15.73 8.40
CA ASN A 25 4.54 -15.37 7.71
C ASN A 25 5.25 -14.21 8.43
N PRO A 26 6.52 -14.38 8.86
CA PRO A 26 7.30 -13.31 9.50
C PRO A 26 7.39 -12.01 8.69
N ARG A 27 7.43 -12.10 7.36
CA ARG A 27 7.48 -10.94 6.47
C ARG A 27 6.18 -10.15 6.51
N ARG A 28 5.02 -10.82 6.52
CA ARG A 28 3.72 -10.15 6.69
C ARG A 28 3.64 -9.42 8.04
N ILE A 29 4.06 -10.08 9.13
CA ILE A 29 4.09 -9.45 10.46
C ILE A 29 4.93 -8.17 10.44
N THR A 30 6.07 -8.19 9.74
CA THR A 30 6.96 -7.02 9.64
C THR A 30 6.31 -5.87 8.87
N LEU A 31 5.57 -6.18 7.79
CA LEU A 31 4.97 -5.17 6.91
C LEU A 31 3.70 -4.55 7.51
N SER A 32 2.90 -5.34 8.23
CA SER A 32 1.54 -4.94 8.61
C SER A 32 1.39 -4.54 10.08
N MET A 33 2.26 -5.00 10.99
CA MET A 33 2.10 -4.73 12.43
C MET A 33 2.87 -3.50 12.88
N ARG A 34 2.27 -2.72 13.78
CA ARG A 34 2.92 -1.64 14.53
C ARG A 34 2.89 -1.91 16.03
N TYR A 35 3.95 -1.49 16.72
CA TYR A 35 4.00 -1.54 18.17
C TYR A 35 3.17 -0.40 18.78
N VAL A 36 2.22 -0.73 19.65
CA VAL A 36 1.32 0.24 20.29
C VAL A 36 1.84 0.64 21.66
N GLY A 37 2.37 -0.31 22.42
CA GLY A 37 2.83 -0.06 23.78
C GLY A 37 2.76 -1.28 24.67
N LYS A 38 2.77 -1.04 25.98
CA LYS A 38 2.66 -2.07 27.00
C LYS A 38 1.34 -1.90 27.75
N GLU A 39 0.76 -3.01 28.16
CA GLU A 39 -0.42 -3.07 29.03
C GLU A 39 -0.12 -3.98 30.22
N GLY A 40 -0.79 -3.75 31.35
CA GLY A 40 -0.58 -4.53 32.58
C GLY A 40 0.64 -4.10 33.41
N HIS A 41 0.86 -4.82 34.52
CA HIS A 41 1.93 -4.54 35.48
C HIS A 41 2.56 -5.84 36.00
N GLY A 42 3.82 -5.77 36.40
CA GLY A 42 4.53 -6.91 37.00
C GLY A 42 4.57 -8.13 36.08
N LYS A 43 4.04 -9.26 36.55
CA LYS A 43 4.03 -10.53 35.81
C LYS A 43 3.01 -10.57 34.66
N ASP A 44 2.02 -9.69 34.70
CA ASP A 44 0.95 -9.60 33.70
C ASP A 44 1.26 -8.54 32.63
N LEU A 45 2.50 -8.04 32.57
CA LEU A 45 2.92 -7.08 31.56
C LEU A 45 2.96 -7.75 30.18
N VAL A 46 2.31 -7.11 29.22
CA VAL A 46 2.24 -7.56 27.84
C VAL A 46 2.56 -6.44 26.85
N HIS A 47 3.12 -6.80 25.71
CA HIS A 47 3.43 -5.90 24.61
C HIS A 47 2.33 -6.01 23.54
N VAL A 48 1.74 -4.88 23.15
CA VAL A 48 0.62 -4.85 22.22
C VAL A 48 1.09 -4.40 20.85
N PHE A 49 0.74 -5.20 19.85
CA PHE A 49 0.91 -4.92 18.44
C PHE A 49 -0.46 -4.83 17.78
N ARG A 50 -0.59 -3.92 16.83
CA ARG A 50 -1.82 -3.72 16.06
C ARG A 50 -1.51 -3.72 14.58
N ASP A 51 -2.40 -4.30 13.79
CA ASP A 51 -2.37 -4.15 12.34
C ASP A 51 -2.52 -2.68 11.93
N ALA A 52 -1.91 -2.31 10.81
CA ALA A 52 -1.96 -0.94 10.28
C ALA A 52 -3.23 -0.67 9.46
N GLY A 53 -3.77 -1.68 8.77
CA GLY A 53 -4.97 -1.61 7.93
C GLY A 53 -6.25 -2.06 8.64
N THR A 54 -6.13 -2.83 9.72
CA THR A 54 -7.25 -3.34 10.52
C THR A 54 -7.13 -2.94 11.99
N HIS A 55 -8.11 -3.32 12.81
CA HIS A 55 -8.06 -3.10 14.26
C HIS A 55 -7.43 -4.27 15.02
N SER A 56 -6.99 -5.31 14.31
CA SER A 56 -6.57 -6.59 14.86
C SER A 56 -5.31 -6.46 15.69
N GLN A 57 -5.29 -7.15 16.84
CA GLN A 57 -4.22 -7.03 17.82
C GLN A 57 -3.58 -8.36 18.16
N ILE A 58 -2.26 -8.34 18.32
CA ILE A 58 -1.47 -9.43 18.87
C ILE A 58 -0.81 -8.94 20.14
N VAL A 59 -0.94 -9.73 21.20
CA VAL A 59 -0.30 -9.47 22.47
C VAL A 59 0.86 -10.42 22.65
N LEU A 60 2.03 -9.90 22.97
CA LEU A 60 3.24 -10.64 23.25
C LEU A 60 3.57 -10.59 24.75
N GLN A 61 3.62 -11.74 25.40
CA GLN A 61 4.08 -11.90 26.78
C GLN A 61 5.28 -12.84 26.79
N GLY A 62 6.47 -12.30 27.05
CA GLY A 62 7.73 -13.04 26.87
C GLY A 62 7.88 -13.53 25.43
N THR A 63 7.77 -14.84 25.22
CA THR A 63 7.90 -15.50 23.91
C THR A 63 6.58 -16.04 23.36
N PHE A 64 5.46 -15.76 24.01
CA PHE A 64 4.13 -16.23 23.63
C PHE A 64 3.30 -15.09 23.05
N ALA A 65 2.77 -15.29 21.85
CA ALA A 65 1.81 -14.41 21.22
C ALA A 65 0.38 -14.92 21.44
N THR A 66 -0.56 -13.98 21.60
CA THR A 66 -2.00 -14.24 21.72
C THR A 66 -2.73 -13.30 20.79
N LEU A 67 -3.56 -13.86 19.90
CA LEU A 67 -4.48 -13.08 19.08
C LEU A 67 -5.64 -12.58 19.96
N ARG A 68 -5.81 -11.26 20.06
CA ARG A 68 -6.98 -10.69 20.73
C ARG A 68 -8.15 -10.76 19.76
N TYR A 69 -8.97 -11.78 19.86
CA TYR A 69 -10.18 -11.92 19.03
C TYR A 69 -11.25 -10.89 19.36
N THR A 70 -11.23 -10.34 20.58
CA THR A 70 -12.14 -9.30 21.04
C THR A 70 -11.38 -8.19 21.77
N HIS A 71 -11.75 -6.95 21.49
CA HIS A 71 -11.42 -5.79 22.32
C HIS A 71 -12.61 -4.83 22.24
N GLY A 72 -13.42 -4.83 23.30
CA GLY A 72 -14.79 -4.31 23.26
C GLY A 72 -15.74 -5.29 22.55
N GLU A 73 -16.73 -4.75 21.82
CA GLU A 73 -17.80 -5.54 21.17
C GLU A 73 -17.49 -6.00 19.74
N LYS A 74 -16.40 -5.54 19.12
CA LYS A 74 -16.08 -5.89 17.73
C LYS A 74 -15.12 -7.09 17.65
N PRO A 75 -15.35 -8.06 16.75
CA PRO A 75 -14.37 -9.10 16.46
C PRO A 75 -13.16 -8.47 15.77
N HIS A 76 -11.97 -8.90 16.16
CA HIS A 76 -10.71 -8.36 15.66
C HIS A 76 -10.16 -9.29 14.57
N TRP A 77 -9.95 -10.57 14.87
CA TRP A 77 -9.41 -11.52 13.90
C TRP A 77 -10.48 -12.32 13.18
N SER A 78 -10.61 -12.12 11.86
CA SER A 78 -11.38 -13.01 10.98
C SER A 78 -10.53 -14.16 10.45
N GLU A 79 -11.16 -15.23 9.97
CA GLU A 79 -10.45 -16.34 9.32
C GLU A 79 -9.69 -15.88 8.07
N ALA A 80 -10.34 -15.06 7.23
CA ALA A 80 -9.74 -14.50 6.02
C ALA A 80 -8.50 -13.64 6.34
N GLU A 81 -8.51 -12.90 7.44
CA GLU A 81 -7.36 -12.12 7.88
C GLU A 81 -6.23 -13.02 8.40
N GLN A 82 -6.54 -14.05 9.17
CA GLN A 82 -5.52 -15.01 9.59
C GLN A 82 -4.88 -15.71 8.39
N GLU A 83 -5.67 -16.05 7.36
CA GLU A 83 -5.15 -16.65 6.13
C GLU A 83 -4.28 -15.67 5.34
N HIS A 84 -4.69 -14.39 5.26
CA HIS A 84 -3.86 -13.33 4.72
C HIS A 84 -2.49 -13.21 5.43
N TYR A 85 -2.45 -13.53 6.73
CA TYR A 85 -1.23 -13.58 7.52
C TYR A 85 -0.40 -14.85 7.33
N ARG A 86 -0.98 -15.93 6.83
CA ARG A 86 -0.29 -17.19 6.49
C ARG A 86 0.25 -17.24 5.07
N GLU A 87 -0.12 -16.26 4.23
CA GLU A 87 0.39 -16.11 2.87
C GLU A 87 1.90 -16.28 2.80
N SER A 88 2.35 -17.17 1.92
CA SER A 88 3.76 -17.49 1.71
C SER A 88 4.51 -16.32 1.07
N ASP A 89 5.84 -16.32 1.20
CA ASP A 89 6.68 -15.30 0.55
C ASP A 89 6.50 -15.28 -0.98
N ALA A 90 6.32 -16.45 -1.60
CA ALA A 90 6.08 -16.56 -3.03
C ALA A 90 4.75 -15.92 -3.46
N GLU A 91 3.68 -16.08 -2.67
CA GLU A 91 2.40 -15.42 -2.93
C GLU A 91 2.48 -13.91 -2.71
N MET A 92 3.20 -13.47 -1.67
CA MET A 92 3.46 -12.06 -1.43
C MET A 92 4.23 -11.43 -2.60
N ASP A 93 5.29 -12.09 -3.06
CA ASP A 93 6.10 -11.64 -4.19
C ASP A 93 5.31 -11.63 -5.50
N ALA A 94 4.47 -12.65 -5.74
CA ALA A 94 3.57 -12.68 -6.89
C ALA A 94 2.60 -11.49 -6.88
N LYS A 95 2.03 -11.13 -5.73
CA LYS A 95 1.15 -9.95 -5.59
C LYS A 95 1.87 -8.63 -5.80
N ILE A 96 3.12 -8.53 -5.33
CA ILE A 96 3.95 -7.34 -5.56
C ILE A 96 4.28 -7.21 -7.05
N ALA A 97 4.72 -8.31 -7.68
CA ALA A 97 5.04 -8.35 -9.10
C ALA A 97 3.82 -8.03 -9.97
N ALA A 98 2.63 -8.55 -9.64
CA ALA A 98 1.39 -8.22 -10.34
C ALA A 98 1.07 -6.72 -10.27
N LYS A 99 1.15 -6.11 -9.08
CA LYS A 99 0.94 -4.65 -8.91
C LYS A 99 1.99 -3.83 -9.65
N GLN A 100 3.24 -4.27 -9.68
CA GLN A 100 4.29 -3.60 -10.44
C GLN A 100 4.02 -3.66 -11.94
N ALA A 101 3.58 -4.82 -12.46
CA ALA A 101 3.21 -4.98 -13.85
C ALA A 101 2.00 -4.11 -14.24
N GLU A 102 0.98 -4.01 -13.37
CA GLU A 102 -0.17 -3.12 -13.58
C GLU A 102 0.26 -1.65 -13.70
N VAL A 103 1.15 -1.20 -12.82
CA VAL A 103 1.70 0.15 -12.83
C VAL A 103 2.54 0.40 -14.09
N GLU A 104 3.40 -0.54 -14.47
CA GLU A 104 4.27 -0.42 -15.65
C GLU A 104 3.45 -0.41 -16.95
N PHE A 105 2.45 -1.29 -17.05
CA PHE A 105 1.50 -1.27 -18.15
C PHE A 105 0.77 0.07 -18.21
N THR A 106 0.21 0.55 -17.09
CA THR A 106 -0.49 1.84 -17.07
C THR A 106 0.43 2.96 -17.53
N ARG A 107 1.68 2.98 -17.05
CA ARG A 107 2.64 4.02 -17.41
C ARG A 107 2.97 4.07 -18.92
N SER A 108 2.84 2.94 -19.61
CA SER A 108 3.16 2.80 -21.03
C SER A 108 1.92 2.74 -21.94
N CYS A 109 0.71 2.69 -21.38
CA CYS A 109 -0.50 2.55 -22.17
C CYS A 109 -0.88 3.88 -22.87
N PRO A 110 -1.51 3.82 -24.06
CA PRO A 110 -1.93 5.01 -24.80
C PRO A 110 -2.80 5.95 -23.97
N LEU A 111 -3.79 5.41 -23.26
CA LEU A 111 -4.70 6.19 -22.41
C LEU A 111 -3.95 7.08 -21.41
N TYR A 112 -2.98 6.50 -20.69
CA TYR A 112 -2.19 7.27 -19.73
C TYR A 112 -1.33 8.31 -20.45
N LEU A 113 -0.63 7.94 -21.51
CA LEU A 113 0.26 8.85 -22.24
C LEU A 113 -0.50 10.05 -22.83
N THR A 114 -1.70 9.83 -23.35
CA THR A 114 -2.60 10.85 -23.89
C THR A 114 -3.02 11.85 -22.80
N HIS A 115 -3.42 11.34 -21.63
CA HIS A 115 -3.98 12.18 -20.55
C HIS A 115 -2.98 12.55 -19.45
N ARG A 116 -1.72 12.13 -19.55
CA ARG A 116 -0.68 12.34 -18.53
C ARG A 116 -0.54 13.79 -18.12
N ALA A 117 -0.48 14.69 -19.10
CA ALA A 117 -0.29 16.11 -18.82
C ALA A 117 -1.47 16.70 -18.01
N GLU A 118 -2.69 16.31 -18.35
CA GLU A 118 -3.93 16.69 -17.67
C GLU A 118 -3.95 16.14 -16.23
N LEU A 119 -3.69 14.84 -16.07
CA LEU A 119 -3.66 14.17 -14.76
C LEU A 119 -2.66 14.82 -13.79
N LEU A 120 -1.48 15.19 -14.28
CA LEU A 120 -0.44 15.82 -13.47
C LEU A 120 -0.81 17.21 -12.95
N THR A 121 -1.75 17.92 -13.59
CA THR A 121 -2.19 19.25 -13.12
C THR A 121 -2.92 19.22 -11.76
N HIS A 122 -3.38 18.06 -11.32
CA HIS A 122 -4.09 17.89 -10.05
C HIS A 122 -3.15 17.69 -8.84
N TYR A 123 -1.85 17.57 -9.08
CA TYR A 123 -0.86 17.32 -8.03
C TYR A 123 -0.16 18.61 -7.60
N LYS A 124 -0.20 18.93 -6.31
CA LYS A 124 0.38 20.18 -5.75
C LYS A 124 1.88 20.35 -5.99
N ASN A 125 2.60 19.24 -6.13
CA ASN A 125 4.02 19.19 -6.42
C ASN A 125 4.33 19.18 -7.93
N SER A 126 3.31 19.24 -8.80
CA SER A 126 3.49 19.42 -10.22
C SER A 126 3.79 20.88 -10.56
N PRO A 127 4.71 21.17 -11.49
CA PRO A 127 4.92 22.53 -11.99
C PRO A 127 3.70 23.10 -12.73
N THR A 128 2.78 22.24 -13.19
CA THR A 128 1.54 22.61 -13.89
C THR A 128 0.31 22.59 -12.98
N TYR A 129 0.51 22.61 -11.66
CA TYR A 129 -0.58 22.51 -10.70
C TYR A 129 -1.62 23.62 -10.87
N VAL A 130 -2.90 23.23 -10.97
CA VAL A 130 -4.04 24.15 -10.98
C VAL A 130 -4.79 24.07 -9.65
N GLY A 131 -4.77 25.17 -8.90
CA GLY A 131 -5.46 25.28 -7.62
C GLY A 131 -6.99 25.32 -7.76
N GLY A 132 -7.69 24.79 -6.76
CA GLY A 132 -9.16 24.84 -6.69
C GLY A 132 -9.90 23.76 -7.50
N GLY A 133 -9.18 22.87 -8.19
CA GLY A 133 -9.74 21.72 -8.90
C GLY A 133 -9.99 20.49 -8.01
N PRO A 134 -10.60 19.43 -8.56
CA PRO A 134 -10.78 18.14 -7.89
C PRO A 134 -9.43 17.51 -7.53
N ASN A 135 -9.45 16.61 -6.55
CA ASN A 135 -8.25 15.83 -6.25
C ASN A 135 -7.90 14.87 -7.42
N PRO A 136 -6.65 14.39 -7.55
CA PRO A 136 -6.24 13.58 -8.70
C PRO A 136 -7.14 12.37 -8.99
N ARG A 137 -7.66 11.72 -7.94
CA ARG A 137 -8.52 10.54 -8.09
C ARG A 137 -9.89 10.91 -8.64
N GLU A 138 -10.49 11.98 -8.12
CA GLU A 138 -11.76 12.51 -8.61
C GLU A 138 -11.65 12.99 -10.06
N ALA A 139 -10.56 13.67 -10.40
CA ALA A 139 -10.29 14.11 -11.76
C ALA A 139 -10.17 12.93 -12.73
N ALA A 140 -9.37 11.92 -12.37
CA ALA A 140 -9.22 10.71 -13.17
C ALA A 140 -10.54 9.96 -13.32
N LYS A 141 -11.37 9.90 -12.28
CA LYS A 141 -12.69 9.29 -12.37
C LYS A 141 -13.60 10.02 -13.36
N ALA A 142 -13.66 11.36 -13.27
CA ALA A 142 -14.44 12.16 -14.21
C ALA A 142 -13.95 11.98 -15.65
N LEU A 143 -12.64 11.85 -15.85
CA LEU A 143 -12.04 11.52 -17.15
C LEU A 143 -12.50 10.13 -17.64
N ILE A 144 -12.40 9.09 -16.81
CA ILE A 144 -12.86 7.74 -17.14
C ILE A 144 -14.34 7.74 -17.51
N GLU A 145 -15.19 8.42 -16.75
CA GLU A 145 -16.63 8.52 -17.02
C GLU A 145 -16.92 9.25 -18.35
N THR A 146 -16.18 10.32 -18.64
CA THR A 146 -16.30 11.08 -19.90
C THR A 146 -15.90 10.23 -21.10
N LEU A 147 -14.77 9.52 -21.01
CA LEU A 147 -14.28 8.63 -22.06
C LEU A 147 -15.21 7.42 -22.25
N ALA A 148 -15.77 6.89 -21.17
CA ALA A 148 -16.76 5.82 -21.25
C ALA A 148 -18.02 6.27 -21.99
N ALA A 149 -18.51 7.49 -21.71
CA ALA A 149 -19.65 8.07 -22.43
C ALA A 149 -19.36 8.29 -23.93
N ALA A 150 -18.10 8.53 -24.28
CA ALA A 150 -17.64 8.65 -25.67
C ALA A 150 -17.37 7.30 -26.37
N ASN A 151 -17.48 6.16 -25.67
CA ASN A 151 -17.04 4.84 -26.15
C ASN A 151 -15.58 4.84 -26.62
N ASP A 152 -14.71 5.50 -25.85
CA ASP A 152 -13.30 5.62 -26.18
C ASP A 152 -12.60 4.25 -26.27
N ALA A 153 -11.82 4.05 -27.33
CA ALA A 153 -11.15 2.77 -27.61
C ALA A 153 -9.93 2.53 -26.71
N GLU A 154 -9.22 3.58 -26.29
CA GLU A 154 -8.06 3.46 -25.40
C GLU A 154 -8.51 3.09 -23.99
N LEU A 155 -9.62 3.66 -23.53
CA LEU A 155 -10.27 3.27 -22.29
C LEU A 155 -10.76 1.82 -22.34
N ALA A 156 -11.42 1.39 -23.42
CA ALA A 156 -11.89 0.01 -23.55
C ALA A 156 -10.72 -1.00 -23.46
N ALA A 157 -9.62 -0.73 -24.16
CA ALA A 157 -8.42 -1.57 -24.10
C ALA A 157 -7.77 -1.58 -22.70
N PHE A 158 -7.75 -0.43 -22.03
CA PHE A 158 -7.26 -0.33 -20.66
C PHE A 158 -8.11 -1.13 -19.66
N ALA A 159 -9.44 -0.99 -19.75
CA ALA A 159 -10.40 -1.72 -18.93
C ALA A 159 -10.31 -3.24 -19.14
N GLU A 160 -10.14 -3.68 -20.38
CA GLU A 160 -9.93 -5.09 -20.73
C GLU A 160 -8.65 -5.64 -20.11
N HIS A 161 -7.53 -4.93 -20.25
CA HIS A 161 -6.25 -5.36 -19.67
C HIS A 161 -6.32 -5.45 -18.15
N MET A 162 -6.94 -4.44 -17.51
CA MET A 162 -7.10 -4.37 -16.06
C MET A 162 -8.23 -5.25 -15.53
N LYS A 163 -9.01 -5.89 -16.41
CA LYS A 163 -10.14 -6.77 -16.08
C LYS A 163 -11.14 -6.08 -15.14
N SER A 164 -11.40 -4.80 -15.36
CA SER A 164 -12.31 -4.00 -14.55
C SER A 164 -13.10 -3.02 -15.40
N ASN A 165 -14.38 -2.89 -15.07
CA ASN A 165 -15.26 -1.83 -15.59
C ASN A 165 -15.67 -0.84 -14.49
N ASP A 166 -15.13 -0.99 -13.27
CA ASP A 166 -15.39 -0.05 -12.18
C ASP A 166 -14.57 1.23 -12.37
N ALA A 167 -15.25 2.35 -12.58
CA ALA A 167 -14.61 3.64 -12.84
C ALA A 167 -13.71 4.08 -11.67
N GLU A 168 -14.08 3.78 -10.42
CA GLU A 168 -13.28 4.12 -9.25
C GLU A 168 -11.96 3.34 -9.22
N HIS A 169 -12.03 2.04 -9.50
CA HIS A 169 -10.86 1.19 -9.61
C HIS A 169 -9.97 1.59 -10.79
N LEU A 170 -10.54 1.83 -11.97
CA LEU A 170 -9.80 2.26 -13.15
C LEU A 170 -9.12 3.62 -12.94
N ALA A 171 -9.81 4.58 -12.30
CA ALA A 171 -9.22 5.86 -11.93
C ALA A 171 -8.03 5.70 -10.98
N GLN A 172 -8.13 4.81 -9.98
CA GLN A 172 -7.03 4.50 -9.06
C GLN A 172 -5.82 3.93 -9.80
N LEU A 173 -6.05 3.02 -10.74
CA LEU A 173 -4.98 2.44 -11.56
C LEU A 173 -4.35 3.51 -12.46
N LEU A 174 -5.17 4.34 -13.11
CA LEU A 174 -4.72 5.38 -14.05
C LEU A 174 -3.80 6.42 -13.38
N VAL A 175 -4.09 6.81 -12.13
CA VAL A 175 -3.24 7.78 -11.40
C VAL A 175 -2.04 7.16 -10.70
N ALA A 176 -1.95 5.83 -10.64
CA ALA A 176 -0.88 5.15 -9.92
C ALA A 176 0.52 5.53 -10.44
N PRO A 177 0.78 5.70 -11.75
CA PRO A 177 2.11 6.06 -12.23
C PRO A 177 2.52 7.53 -12.01
N CYS A 178 1.58 8.43 -11.68
CA CYS A 178 1.86 9.88 -11.64
C CYS A 178 2.97 10.25 -10.66
N HIS A 179 3.14 9.51 -9.56
CA HIS A 179 4.21 9.80 -8.60
C HIS A 179 5.61 9.60 -9.19
N PHE A 180 5.83 8.58 -10.04
CA PHE A 180 7.12 8.39 -10.72
C PHE A 180 7.42 9.53 -11.68
N ASP A 181 6.40 10.06 -12.34
CA ASP A 181 6.55 11.20 -13.24
C ASP A 181 6.86 12.50 -12.49
N LEU A 182 6.22 12.71 -11.34
CA LEU A 182 6.49 13.85 -10.47
C LEU A 182 7.90 13.79 -9.88
N ASP A 183 8.35 12.61 -9.46
CA ASP A 183 9.72 12.41 -9.00
C ASP A 183 10.72 12.69 -10.13
N ALA A 184 10.49 12.17 -11.34
CA ALA A 184 11.33 12.45 -12.50
C ALA A 184 11.38 13.95 -12.87
N LEU A 185 10.24 14.64 -12.78
CA LEU A 185 10.16 16.10 -13.00
C LEU A 185 10.94 16.87 -11.94
N ARG A 186 10.85 16.45 -10.67
CA ARG A 186 11.62 17.06 -9.57
C ARG A 186 13.12 16.86 -9.78
N ASP A 187 13.55 15.67 -10.16
CA ASP A 187 14.97 15.35 -10.33
C ASP A 187 15.57 16.12 -11.52
N ALA A 188 14.80 16.25 -12.62
CA ALA A 188 15.15 17.08 -13.76
C ALA A 188 15.23 18.58 -13.37
N ALA A 189 14.31 19.08 -12.56
CA ALA A 189 14.32 20.46 -12.09
C ALA A 189 15.45 20.74 -11.06
N SER A 190 15.89 19.71 -10.33
CA SER A 190 16.94 19.81 -9.31
C SER A 190 18.35 19.68 -9.89
N GLY A 191 18.50 19.43 -11.20
CA GLY A 191 19.81 19.38 -11.86
C GLY A 191 20.66 18.15 -11.54
N ASN A 192 20.09 17.09 -10.96
CA ASN A 192 20.79 15.81 -10.75
C ASN A 192 20.76 14.93 -12.02
N ALA A 193 20.90 15.54 -13.19
CA ALA A 193 21.19 14.81 -14.42
C ALA A 193 22.70 14.58 -14.48
N ASP A 194 23.12 13.34 -14.24
CA ASP A 194 24.42 12.74 -14.57
C ASP A 194 25.51 13.72 -15.04
N LEU A 195 26.40 14.10 -14.13
CA LEU A 195 27.77 14.41 -14.53
C LEU A 195 28.47 13.08 -14.83
N PRO A 196 28.93 12.81 -16.06
CA PRO A 196 29.75 11.64 -16.32
C PRO A 196 31.03 11.77 -15.50
N ALA A 197 31.40 10.70 -14.79
CA ALA A 197 32.66 10.63 -14.08
C ALA A 197 33.81 10.92 -15.06
N GLN A 198 34.57 11.99 -14.79
CA GLN A 198 35.90 12.22 -15.36
C GLN A 198 36.96 11.67 -14.42
#